data_AF-A0A485KDJ1-F1
#
_entry.id   AF-A0A485KDJ1-F1
#
_cell.length_a   1.000
_cell.length_b   1.000
_cell.length_c   1.000
_cell.angle_alpha   90.00
_cell.angle_beta   90.00
_cell.angle_gamma   90.00
#
_symmetry.space_group_name_H-M   'P 1'
#
loop_
_entity.id
_entity.type
_entity.pdbx_description
1 polymer ?
#
loop_
_entity_poly.entity_id
_entity_poly.type
_entity_poly.pdbx_seq_one_letter_code
_entity_poly.pdbx_strand_id
1 'polypeptide(L)'
;MEHNMWHYLYLFVHINKKDYTEYNGMELYLAMRMAKNDVSFFPNYRAMALEKFQGHWGDRSAGSDSINGARTKTPDEVEQLKPLKTSQEVKLPSPNLKQLNEEFDSQIAIREKQKEMEDVQRQLLTTQQQVLALIANLALGDLNPSAPPQKSQHFFVD
;
A
#
# COMPACT_ATOMS: atom_id res chain seq x y z
N MET A 1 -6.45 4.55 4.43
CA MET A 1 -5.06 4.39 4.93
C MET A 1 -4.96 4.82 6.40
N GLU A 2 -5.84 4.35 7.31
CA GLU A 2 -5.81 4.84 8.70
C GLU A 2 -4.82 4.07 9.61
N HIS A 3 -4.51 2.83 9.27
CA HIS A 3 -3.61 1.95 10.03
C HIS A 3 -2.33 1.64 9.25
N ASN A 4 -1.49 2.65 9.06
CA ASN A 4 -0.16 2.47 8.48
C ASN A 4 0.89 2.42 9.62
N MET A 5 1.64 1.33 9.69
CA MET A 5 2.67 1.09 10.71
C MET A 5 3.72 2.21 10.77
N TRP A 6 4.05 2.83 9.64
CA TRP A 6 5.01 3.94 9.59
C TRP A 6 4.53 5.19 10.31
N HIS A 7 3.22 5.46 10.33
CA HIS A 7 2.68 6.60 11.06
C HIS A 7 2.84 6.43 12.58
N TYR A 8 2.71 5.20 13.09
CA TYR A 8 2.96 4.93 14.52
C TYR A 8 4.44 5.10 14.89
N LEU A 9 5.36 4.68 14.01
CA LEU A 9 6.80 4.92 14.21
C LEU A 9 7.13 6.41 14.20
N TYR A 10 6.55 7.17 13.27
CA TYR A 10 6.73 8.62 13.23
C TYR A 10 6.22 9.29 14.52
N LEU A 11 5.06 8.86 15.04
CA LEU A 11 4.52 9.36 16.30
C LEU A 11 5.48 9.13 17.48
N PHE A 12 6.11 7.95 17.56
CA PHE A 12 7.07 7.64 18.61
C PHE A 12 8.32 8.50 18.52
N VAL A 13 8.87 8.65 17.33
CA VAL A 13 10.03 9.53 17.10
C VAL A 13 9.67 10.99 17.38
N HIS A 14 8.47 11.43 17.00
CA HIS A 14 7.98 12.79 17.24
C HIS A 14 7.92 13.12 18.72
N ILE A 15 7.31 12.24 19.53
CA ILE A 15 7.21 12.43 20.98
C ILE A 15 8.61 12.43 21.61
N ASN A 16 9.49 11.51 21.22
CA ASN A 16 10.83 11.44 21.80
C ASN A 16 11.74 12.63 21.45
N LYS A 17 11.47 13.35 20.36
CA LYS A 17 12.27 14.51 19.92
C LYS A 17 11.76 15.85 20.43
N LYS A 18 10.52 15.90 20.90
CA LYS A 18 9.84 17.13 21.29
C LYS A 18 10.07 17.43 22.77
N ASP A 19 10.13 18.71 23.14
CA ASP A 19 10.31 19.12 24.53
C ASP A 19 9.05 18.86 25.36
N TYR A 20 9.24 18.33 26.58
CA TYR A 20 8.14 17.90 27.46
C TYR A 20 7.20 19.03 27.88
N THR A 21 7.66 20.28 27.86
CA THR A 21 6.86 21.47 28.17
C THR A 21 5.90 21.84 27.06
N GLU A 22 6.14 21.36 25.84
CA GLU A 22 5.33 21.64 24.65
C GLU A 22 4.35 20.51 24.32
N TYR A 23 4.28 19.48 25.17
CA TYR A 23 3.35 18.38 24.97
C TYR A 23 1.91 18.86 25.13
N ASN A 24 1.09 18.56 24.12
CA ASN A 24 -0.35 18.63 24.26
C ASN A 24 -0.84 17.48 25.18
N GLY A 25 -2.09 17.54 25.66
CA GLY A 25 -2.64 16.56 26.59
C GLY A 25 -2.57 15.11 26.08
N MET A 26 -2.79 14.88 24.78
CA MET A 26 -2.69 13.55 24.15
C MET A 26 -1.23 13.07 24.04
N GLU A 27 -0.31 13.97 23.72
CA GLU A 27 1.12 13.66 23.63
C GLU A 27 1.68 13.33 25.02
N LEU A 28 1.30 14.11 26.04
CA LEU A 28 1.66 13.84 27.43
C LEU A 28 1.11 12.50 27.92
N TYR A 29 -0.15 12.19 27.59
CA TYR A 29 -0.73 10.88 27.90
C TYR A 29 0.10 9.75 27.28
N LEU A 30 0.46 9.88 26.00
CA LEU A 30 1.24 8.88 25.30
C LEU A 30 2.67 8.77 25.84
N ALA A 31 3.34 9.89 26.12
CA ALA A 31 4.66 9.91 26.76
C ALA A 31 4.64 9.21 28.12
N MET A 32 3.60 9.42 28.93
CA MET A 32 3.45 8.74 30.22
C MET A 32 3.19 7.23 30.07
N ARG A 33 2.45 6.80 29.04
CA ARG A 33 2.25 5.38 28.71
C ARG A 33 3.54 4.72 28.24
N MET A 34 4.32 5.41 27.40
CA MET A 34 5.64 4.96 26.95
C MET A 34 6.61 4.78 28.11
N ALA A 35 6.67 5.75 29.04
CA ALA A 35 7.52 5.64 30.23
C ALA A 35 7.17 4.44 31.11
N LYS A 36 5.92 3.97 31.06
CA LYS A 36 5.43 2.77 31.75
C LYS A 36 5.48 1.49 30.90
N ASN A 37 6.01 1.57 29.67
CA ASN A 37 5.96 0.50 28.67
C ASN A 37 4.55 -0.06 28.42
N ASP A 38 3.53 0.80 28.49
CA ASP A 38 2.14 0.43 28.33
C ASP A 38 1.65 0.66 26.89
N VAL A 39 1.28 -0.43 26.22
CA VAL A 39 0.80 -0.44 24.81
C VAL A 39 -0.73 -0.48 24.69
N SER A 40 -1.46 -0.34 25.80
CA SER A 40 -2.94 -0.39 25.81
C SER A 40 -3.61 0.73 25.02
N PHE A 41 -2.89 1.80 24.68
CA PHE A 41 -3.43 2.92 23.90
C PHE A 41 -3.61 2.56 22.41
N PHE A 42 -2.99 1.48 21.92
CA PHE A 42 -3.19 1.04 20.54
C PHE A 42 -4.62 0.51 20.34
N PRO A 43 -5.34 0.94 19.29
CA PRO A 43 -6.62 0.36 18.94
C PRO A 43 -6.47 -1.12 18.61
N ASN A 44 -7.04 -1.99 19.45
CA ASN A 44 -7.07 -3.44 19.24
C ASN A 44 -8.46 -3.85 18.73
N TYR A 45 -8.50 -4.60 17.63
CA TYR A 45 -9.74 -5.11 17.02
C TYR A 45 -10.78 -4.02 16.70
N ARG A 46 -10.35 -2.76 16.63
CA ARG A 46 -11.21 -1.60 16.39
C ARG A 46 -10.52 -0.69 15.38
N ALA A 47 -11.30 -0.31 14.38
CA ALA A 47 -10.89 0.59 13.32
C ALA A 47 -12.16 1.30 12.82
N MET A 48 -12.08 2.58 12.47
CA MET A 48 -13.24 3.27 11.88
C MET A 48 -13.69 2.62 10.57
N ALA A 49 -12.77 1.97 9.85
CA ALA A 49 -13.10 1.16 8.68
C ALA A 49 -13.94 -0.08 9.01
N LEU A 50 -13.73 -0.70 10.19
CA LEU A 50 -14.46 -1.89 10.62
C LEU A 50 -15.86 -1.55 11.11
N GLU A 51 -16.01 -0.44 11.84
CA GLU A 51 -17.30 0.02 12.36
C GLU A 51 -18.32 0.30 11.24
N LYS A 52 -17.85 0.86 10.11
CA LYS A 52 -18.67 1.06 8.91
C LYS A 52 -19.15 -0.25 8.27
N PHE A 53 -18.39 -1.33 8.42
CA PHE A 53 -18.77 -2.64 7.88
C PHE A 53 -19.87 -3.29 8.72
N GLN A 54 -19.83 -3.14 10.04
CA GLN A 54 -20.79 -3.80 10.94
C GLN A 54 -22.24 -3.29 10.75
N GLY A 55 -22.43 -2.02 10.38
CA GLY A 55 -23.75 -1.46 10.06
C GLY A 55 -24.34 -1.94 8.73
N HIS A 56 -23.53 -2.33 7.75
CA HIS A 56 -24.01 -2.69 6.41
C HIS A 56 -24.50 -4.15 6.30
N TRP A 57 -23.96 -5.06 7.10
CA TRP A 57 -24.35 -6.47 7.10
C TRP A 57 -25.52 -6.79 8.05
N GLY A 58 -25.80 -5.92 9.02
CA GLY A 58 -26.91 -6.08 9.96
C GLY A 58 -28.31 -5.78 9.37
N ASP A 59 -28.38 -5.01 8.28
CA ASP A 59 -29.66 -4.53 7.71
C ASP A 59 -30.19 -5.40 6.55
N ARG A 60 -29.39 -6.36 6.05
CA ARG A 60 -29.80 -7.23 4.92
C ARG A 60 -30.67 -8.44 5.31
N SER A 61 -31.02 -8.59 6.59
CA SER A 61 -31.88 -9.69 7.07
C SER A 61 -33.27 -9.25 7.56
N ALA A 62 -33.64 -7.98 7.41
CA ALA A 62 -34.92 -7.46 7.88
C ALA A 62 -35.81 -6.98 6.72
N GLY A 63 -36.41 -7.93 6.00
CA GLY A 63 -37.42 -7.66 4.98
C GLY A 63 -38.51 -8.73 4.99
N SER A 64 -39.54 -8.52 5.80
CA SER A 64 -40.84 -9.24 5.93
C SER A 64 -41.27 -9.09 7.41
N ASP A 65 -42.39 -8.52 7.85
CA ASP A 65 -43.57 -7.96 7.23
C ASP A 65 -44.22 -6.96 8.21
N SER A 66 -44.99 -6.02 7.67
CA SER A 66 -45.83 -5.05 8.37
C SER A 66 -46.73 -5.67 9.45
N ILE A 67 -47.03 -4.93 10.54
CA ILE A 67 -48.38 -4.47 10.92
C ILE A 67 -48.36 -3.69 12.26
N ASN A 68 -48.71 -2.40 12.15
CA ASN A 68 -49.51 -1.53 13.03
C ASN A 68 -49.53 -1.72 14.56
N GLY A 69 -49.38 -0.60 15.27
CA GLY A 69 -50.16 -0.35 16.50
C GLY A 69 -49.38 0.29 17.64
N ALA A 70 -49.52 1.61 17.77
CA ALA A 70 -49.05 2.38 18.91
C ALA A 70 -49.53 1.80 20.25
N ARG A 71 -48.64 1.63 21.23
CA ARG A 71 -49.02 1.64 22.65
C ARG A 71 -47.95 2.25 23.54
N THR A 72 -48.47 3.10 24.40
CA THR A 72 -47.93 3.91 25.48
C THR A 72 -46.80 3.31 26.32
N LYS A 73 -45.87 4.20 26.69
CA LYS A 73 -44.78 4.03 27.64
C LYS A 73 -45.32 3.99 29.07
N THR A 74 -44.90 3.03 29.89
CA THR A 74 -44.66 3.20 31.34
C THR A 74 -43.49 2.30 31.76
N PRO A 75 -42.57 2.79 32.59
CA PRO A 75 -41.44 2.02 33.14
C PRO A 75 -41.84 1.35 34.45
N ASP A 76 -41.40 0.11 34.67
CA ASP A 76 -41.10 -0.54 35.96
C ASP A 76 -41.25 -2.06 35.80
N GLU A 77 -40.14 -2.78 35.60
CA GLU A 77 -39.87 -4.03 36.31
C GLU A 77 -38.47 -4.53 35.99
N VAL A 78 -37.64 -4.48 37.02
CA VAL A 78 -36.32 -5.10 37.10
C VAL A 78 -36.52 -6.56 37.48
N GLU A 79 -36.42 -7.50 36.55
CA GLU A 79 -36.30 -8.91 36.92
C GLU A 79 -35.16 -9.63 36.18
N GLN A 80 -34.34 -10.24 37.01
CA GLN A 80 -33.06 -10.88 36.76
C GLN A 80 -33.21 -12.15 35.92
N LEU A 81 -32.57 -12.23 34.75
CA LEU A 81 -32.29 -13.52 34.10
C LEU A 81 -30.89 -13.55 33.45
N LYS A 82 -29.96 -14.13 34.22
CA LYS A 82 -28.74 -14.91 33.89
C LYS A 82 -28.00 -14.61 32.57
N PRO A 83 -26.68 -14.33 32.60
CA PRO A 83 -25.88 -14.25 31.37
C PRO A 83 -25.84 -15.63 30.70
N LEU A 84 -26.43 -15.69 29.50
CA LEU A 84 -26.39 -16.84 28.61
C LEU A 84 -24.93 -17.07 28.19
N LYS A 85 -24.32 -18.12 28.72
CA LYS A 85 -23.08 -18.68 28.17
C LYS A 85 -23.42 -19.27 26.80
N THR A 86 -23.12 -18.55 25.73
CA THR A 86 -22.84 -19.17 24.44
C THR A 86 -21.70 -18.42 23.79
N SER A 87 -20.49 -18.68 24.28
CA SER A 87 -19.28 -18.49 23.49
C SER A 87 -19.31 -19.56 22.41
N GLN A 88 -20.03 -19.30 21.32
CA GLN A 88 -19.71 -19.95 20.07
C GLN A 88 -18.46 -19.25 19.55
N GLU A 89 -17.31 -19.74 19.99
CA GLU A 89 -16.01 -19.41 19.44
C GLU A 89 -16.07 -19.73 17.94
N VAL A 90 -16.25 -18.69 17.12
CA VAL A 90 -15.95 -18.79 15.70
C VAL A 90 -14.45 -19.03 15.65
N LYS A 91 -14.06 -20.30 15.60
CA LYS A 91 -12.69 -20.72 15.37
C LYS A 91 -12.35 -20.30 13.95
N LEU A 92 -11.87 -19.06 13.79
CA LEU A 92 -11.22 -18.65 12.55
C LEU A 92 -10.14 -19.69 12.27
N PRO A 93 -10.03 -20.21 11.03
CA PRO A 93 -8.93 -21.09 10.68
C PRO A 93 -7.65 -20.32 10.97
N SER A 94 -6.89 -20.81 11.95
CA SER A 94 -5.59 -20.25 12.29
C SER A 94 -4.77 -20.27 11.00
N PRO A 95 -4.31 -19.13 10.48
CA PRO A 95 -3.51 -19.12 9.26
C PRO A 95 -2.28 -19.99 9.52
N ASN A 96 -2.09 -21.00 8.68
CA ASN A 96 -0.93 -21.86 8.80
C ASN A 96 0.30 -21.02 8.43
N LEU A 97 1.04 -20.56 9.44
CA LEU A 97 2.18 -19.65 9.29
C LEU A 97 3.21 -20.16 8.27
N LYS A 98 3.35 -21.48 8.13
CA LYS A 98 4.25 -22.10 7.15
C LYS A 98 3.79 -21.86 5.72
N GLN A 99 2.51 -22.06 5.46
CA GLN A 99 1.91 -21.82 4.15
C GLN A 99 2.03 -20.34 3.73
N LEU A 100 1.83 -19.41 4.68
CA LEU A 100 2.00 -17.98 4.40
C LEU A 100 3.46 -17.65 4.03
N ASN A 101 4.43 -18.23 4.75
CA ASN A 101 5.84 -18.04 4.43
C ASN A 101 6.17 -18.56 3.03
N GLU A 102 5.69 -19.76 2.68
CA GLU A 102 5.85 -20.35 1.34
C GLU A 102 5.19 -19.50 0.25
N GLU A 103 4.01 -18.93 0.50
CA GLU A 103 3.33 -18.01 -0.43
C GLU A 103 4.11 -16.71 -0.62
N PHE A 104 4.76 -16.18 0.43
CA PHE A 104 5.59 -14.99 0.34
C PHE A 104 6.88 -15.26 -0.46
N ASP A 105 7.56 -16.37 -0.17
CA ASP A 105 8.75 -16.80 -0.92
C ASP A 105 8.40 -17.03 -2.40
N SER A 106 7.25 -17.64 -2.68
CA SER A 106 6.74 -17.83 -4.04
C SER A 106 6.50 -16.49 -4.75
N GLN A 107 5.93 -15.50 -4.06
CA GLN A 107 5.73 -14.16 -4.62
C GLN A 107 7.06 -13.44 -4.89
N ILE A 108 8.07 -13.61 -4.04
CA ILE A 108 9.41 -13.07 -4.29
C ILE A 108 9.99 -13.70 -5.55
N ALA A 109 9.95 -15.03 -5.66
CA ALA A 109 10.47 -15.75 -6.82
C ALA A 109 9.77 -15.33 -8.13
N ILE A 110 8.45 -15.14 -8.10
CA ILE A 110 7.70 -14.64 -9.28
C ILE A 110 8.18 -13.24 -9.68
N ARG A 111 8.39 -12.33 -8.73
CA ARG A 111 8.88 -10.98 -9.03
C ARG A 111 10.30 -10.98 -9.57
N GLU A 112 11.17 -11.85 -9.05
CA GLU A 112 12.53 -12.02 -9.58
C GLU A 112 12.50 -12.50 -11.03
N LYS A 113 11.65 -13.50 -11.34
CA LYS A 113 11.47 -13.99 -12.71
C LYS A 113 10.90 -12.91 -13.65
N GLN A 114 9.99 -12.07 -13.17
CA GLN A 114 9.48 -10.93 -13.92
C GLN A 114 10.59 -9.91 -14.21
N LYS A 115 11.43 -9.60 -13.21
CA LYS A 115 12.58 -8.71 -13.38
C LYS A 115 13.58 -9.26 -14.41
N GLU A 116 13.91 -10.55 -14.34
CA GLU A 116 14.76 -11.20 -15.34
C GLU A 116 14.18 -11.07 -16.76
N MET A 117 12.85 -11.27 -16.91
CA MET A 117 12.18 -11.12 -18.19
C MET A 117 12.22 -9.67 -18.70
N GLU A 118 12.01 -8.69 -17.82
CA GLU A 118 12.12 -7.27 -18.17
C GLU A 118 13.54 -6.90 -18.60
N ASP A 119 14.57 -7.42 -17.92
CA ASP A 119 15.97 -7.17 -18.28
C ASP A 119 16.31 -7.77 -19.65
N VAL A 120 15.82 -8.98 -19.95
CA VAL A 120 15.94 -9.60 -21.28
C VAL A 120 15.25 -8.75 -22.35
N GLN A 121 14.04 -8.25 -22.08
CA GLN A 121 13.31 -7.37 -23.01
C GLN A 121 14.07 -6.07 -23.26
N ARG A 122 14.65 -5.46 -22.21
CA ARG A 122 15.48 -4.26 -22.32
C ARG A 122 16.71 -4.52 -23.17
N GLN A 123 17.43 -5.61 -22.91
CA GLN A 123 18.61 -5.98 -23.68
C GLN A 123 18.27 -6.19 -25.15
N LEU A 124 17.19 -6.94 -25.45
CA LEU A 124 16.73 -7.17 -26.81
C LEU A 124 16.42 -5.85 -27.52
N LEU A 125 15.72 -4.93 -26.85
CA LEU A 125 15.39 -3.61 -27.38
C LEU A 125 16.65 -2.79 -27.67
N THR A 126 17.64 -2.79 -26.76
CA THR A 126 18.92 -2.13 -26.97
C THR A 126 19.68 -2.75 -28.15
N THR A 127 19.73 -4.07 -28.26
CA THR A 127 20.36 -4.76 -29.40
C THR A 127 19.67 -4.40 -30.72
N GLN A 128 18.34 -4.37 -30.75
CA GLN A 128 17.60 -3.93 -31.94
C GLN A 128 17.96 -2.49 -32.34
N GLN A 129 18.04 -1.56 -31.38
CA GLN A 129 18.47 -0.19 -31.64
C GLN A 129 19.91 -0.11 -32.17
N GLN A 130 20.83 -0.93 -31.62
CA GLN A 130 22.21 -1.01 -32.10
C GLN A 130 22.29 -1.53 -33.54
N VAL A 131 21.55 -2.59 -33.87
CA VAL A 131 21.49 -3.14 -35.24
C VAL A 131 20.93 -2.11 -36.21
N LEU A 132 19.86 -1.40 -35.84
CA LEU A 132 19.31 -0.32 -36.66
C LEU A 132 20.32 0.80 -36.89
N ALA A 133 21.09 1.18 -35.86
CA ALA A 133 22.15 2.18 -36.00
C ALA A 133 23.26 1.73 -36.96
N LEU A 134 23.67 0.45 -36.89
CA LEU A 134 24.66 -0.10 -37.83
C LEU A 134 24.13 -0.12 -39.27
N ILE A 135 22.87 -0.53 -39.48
CA ILE A 135 22.21 -0.50 -40.80
C ILE A 135 22.14 0.94 -41.32
N ALA A 136 21.78 1.91 -40.49
CA ALA A 136 21.75 3.32 -40.88
C ALA A 136 23.13 3.83 -41.30
N ASN A 137 24.20 3.47 -40.56
CA ASN A 137 25.56 3.83 -40.90
C ASN A 137 26.03 3.19 -42.23
N LEU A 138 25.63 1.95 -42.49
CA LEU A 138 25.91 1.26 -43.77
C LEU A 138 25.12 1.91 -44.92
N ALA A 139 23.85 2.24 -44.72
CA ALA A 139 23.00 2.89 -45.71
C ALA A 139 23.46 4.32 -46.06
N LEU A 140 24.07 5.04 -45.10
CA LEU A 140 24.67 6.35 -45.31
C LEU A 140 26.11 6.29 -45.89
N GLY A 141 26.72 5.09 -45.95
CA GLY A 141 28.05 4.88 -46.51
C GLY A 141 28.14 5.03 -48.04
N ASP A 142 27.00 5.07 -48.75
CA ASP A 142 26.92 5.23 -50.21
C ASP A 142 26.71 6.69 -50.69
N LEU A 143 26.76 7.67 -49.77
CA LEU A 143 26.78 9.10 -50.13
C LEU A 143 28.00 9.78 -49.50
N ASN A 144 29.18 9.48 -50.04
CA ASN A 144 30.39 10.25 -49.79
C ASN A 144 30.64 11.27 -50.92
N PRO A 145 30.26 12.56 -50.76
CA PRO A 145 30.85 13.65 -51.55
C PRO A 145 32.21 14.03 -50.97
N SER A 146 33.23 13.18 -51.14
CA SER A 146 34.62 13.57 -50.84
C SER A 146 35.32 14.07 -52.08
N ALA A 147 35.32 15.39 -52.26
CA ALA A 147 36.41 16.09 -52.93
C ALA A 147 36.69 17.41 -52.18
N PRO A 148 37.85 17.55 -51.49
CA PRO A 148 38.26 18.82 -50.91
C PRO A 148 38.78 19.79 -52.00
N PRO A 149 38.87 21.10 -51.71
CA PRO A 149 38.80 22.14 -52.73
C PRO A 149 40.15 22.38 -53.43
N GLN A 150 40.19 22.29 -54.77
CA GLN A 150 41.30 22.82 -55.54
C GLN A 150 40.98 24.22 -56.03
N LYS A 151 41.54 25.23 -55.35
CA LYS A 151 41.66 26.59 -55.88
C LYS A 151 42.67 26.57 -57.03
N SER A 152 42.21 26.38 -58.27
CA SER A 152 43.03 26.72 -59.43
C SER A 152 42.93 28.22 -59.65
N GLN A 153 43.94 28.97 -59.19
CA GLN A 153 44.23 30.27 -59.78
C GLN A 153 44.61 30.02 -61.24
N HIS A 154 43.77 30.45 -62.17
CA HIS A 154 44.19 30.67 -63.54
C HIS A 154 43.93 32.13 -63.88
N PHE A 155 45.04 32.82 -64.08
CA PHE A 155 45.16 34.15 -64.64
C PHE A 155 44.33 34.27 -65.93
N PHE A 156 43.49 35.30 -66.01
CA PHE A 156 43.22 35.94 -67.30
C PHE A 156 44.14 37.15 -67.39
N VAL A 157 45.07 37.08 -68.34
CA VAL A 157 45.84 38.19 -68.87
C VAL A 157 45.02 38.76 -70.02
N ASP A 158 44.92 40.09 -70.01
CA ASP A 158 44.41 41.07 -71.01
C ASP A 158 42.93 41.02 -71.44
#